data_AF-A0A2U0S498-F1
#
_entry.id   AF-A0A2U0S498-F1
#
_cell.length_a   1.000
_cell.length_b   1.000
_cell.length_c   1.000
_cell.angle_alpha   90.00
_cell.angle_beta   90.00
_cell.angle_gamma   90.00
#
_symmetry.space_group_name_H-M   'P 1'
#
loop_
_entity.id
_entity.type
_entity.pdbx_description
1 polymer ?
#
loop_
_entity_poly.entity_id
_entity_poly.type
_entity_poly.pdbx_seq_one_letter_code
_entity_poly.pdbx_strand_id
1 'polypeptide(L)'
;MITKKVAITVLLALVLSTSFTVLNPTLATAPDLQKQKAETMLDIIEDNNMTVTLAFSRLCEQNLTVPDDAQTAYSQGLTHAKEAASLMDQEKFDEACIEAVDAMQKFEEALRLLDAVLPVEPTQTEVTAEQAISLKANITRALQYLERLENLTAKADAAGYNTVALETRLEEVKKHLETATRKLYALNFEGATEEFCVAKILLDELTQLFVRLSNLVTESNTERYLQEAELRVSAAKENIALSATLTPDAKEDAIRALNNSELSLANARDRMEDSNVDEAIEELEEAKKWEEESDRAIAAVNDTSTSVASTDENSIRAKPVASN
;
A
#
# COMPACT_ATOMS: atom_id res chain seq x y z
N MET A 1 -33.44 -3.69 -1.22
CA MET A 1 -33.07 -3.93 -2.65
C MET A 1 -31.80 -3.22 -3.10
N ILE A 2 -31.42 -2.06 -2.52
CA ILE A 2 -30.17 -1.35 -2.85
C ILE A 2 -28.98 -1.81 -1.97
N THR A 3 -29.22 -2.45 -0.82
CA THR A 3 -28.22 -2.66 0.25
C THR A 3 -27.44 -3.99 0.18
N LYS A 4 -28.04 -5.10 -0.27
CA LYS A 4 -27.30 -6.36 -0.50
C LYS A 4 -26.18 -6.22 -1.55
N LYS A 5 -26.43 -5.40 -2.58
CA LYS A 5 -25.41 -5.00 -3.58
C LYS A 5 -24.26 -4.23 -2.94
N VAL A 6 -24.53 -3.40 -1.92
CA VAL A 6 -23.50 -2.60 -1.24
C VAL A 6 -22.57 -3.47 -0.40
N ALA A 7 -23.06 -4.51 0.27
CA ALA A 7 -22.21 -5.38 1.10
C ALA A 7 -21.16 -6.14 0.27
N ILE A 8 -21.55 -6.69 -0.89
CA ILE A 8 -20.66 -7.45 -1.77
C ILE A 8 -19.79 -6.52 -2.62
N THR A 9 -20.32 -5.40 -3.11
CA THR A 9 -19.51 -4.37 -3.82
C THR A 9 -18.48 -3.73 -2.88
N VAL A 10 -18.79 -3.57 -1.57
CA VAL A 10 -17.84 -3.07 -0.56
C VAL A 10 -16.77 -4.12 -0.23
N LEU A 11 -17.08 -5.42 -0.28
CA LEU A 11 -16.09 -6.49 -0.13
C LEU A 11 -15.14 -6.57 -1.34
N LEU A 12 -15.66 -6.43 -2.56
CA LEU A 12 -14.88 -6.34 -3.80
C LEU A 12 -13.99 -5.08 -3.83
N ALA A 13 -14.51 -3.95 -3.34
CA ALA A 13 -13.72 -2.71 -3.18
C ALA A 13 -12.65 -2.84 -2.07
N LEU A 14 -12.87 -3.68 -1.05
CA LEU A 14 -11.89 -4.01 -0.02
C LEU A 14 -10.66 -4.73 -0.61
N VAL A 15 -10.88 -5.62 -1.59
CA VAL A 15 -9.82 -6.37 -2.27
C VAL A 15 -9.02 -5.51 -3.26
N LEU A 16 -9.67 -4.52 -3.89
CA LEU A 16 -9.03 -3.60 -4.85
C LEU A 16 -8.34 -2.40 -4.19
N SER A 17 -8.70 -2.02 -2.96
CA SER A 17 -8.14 -0.86 -2.24
C SER A 17 -6.89 -1.16 -1.39
N THR A 18 -6.46 -2.42 -1.29
CA THR A 18 -5.18 -2.78 -0.64
C THR A 18 -3.93 -2.42 -1.46
N SER A 19 -4.08 -1.70 -2.58
CA SER A 19 -3.00 -1.39 -3.52
C SER A 19 -2.24 -0.08 -3.22
N PHE A 20 -2.49 0.60 -2.10
CA PHE A 20 -1.65 1.71 -1.67
C PHE A 20 -0.65 1.25 -0.60
N THR A 21 0.46 0.67 -1.07
CA THR A 21 1.71 0.60 -0.32
C THR A 21 2.62 1.73 -0.78
N VAL A 22 2.70 2.81 -0.01
CA VAL A 22 3.93 3.61 0.07
C VAL A 22 4.12 4.02 1.54
N LEU A 23 5.36 3.88 2.02
CA LEU A 23 5.94 4.30 3.30
C LEU A 23 6.03 3.27 4.46
N ASN A 24 6.59 2.08 4.19
CA ASN A 24 7.82 1.53 4.82
C ASN A 24 7.91 0.00 4.65
N PRO A 25 8.93 -0.54 3.96
CA PRO A 25 9.02 -1.95 3.58
C PRO A 25 9.65 -2.87 4.65
N THR A 26 9.80 -2.44 5.90
CA THR A 26 10.47 -3.24 6.93
C THR A 26 9.45 -3.94 7.83
N LEU A 27 9.21 -5.24 7.54
CA LEU A 27 8.85 -6.36 8.45
C LEU A 27 7.71 -7.31 8.03
N ALA A 28 7.19 -7.23 6.80
CA ALA A 28 6.49 -8.36 6.18
C ALA A 28 7.14 -8.64 4.83
N THR A 29 7.55 -9.88 4.59
CA THR A 29 7.95 -10.24 3.22
C THR A 29 6.69 -10.19 2.36
N ALA A 30 6.78 -9.69 1.12
CA ALA A 30 5.64 -9.65 0.19
C ALA A 30 4.87 -10.99 0.09
N PRO A 31 5.52 -12.18 0.17
CA PRO A 31 4.84 -13.47 0.26
C PRO A 31 3.91 -13.66 1.45
N ASP A 32 4.27 -13.19 2.65
CA ASP A 32 3.47 -13.37 3.87
C ASP A 32 2.15 -12.58 3.81
N LEU A 33 2.21 -11.37 3.24
CA LEU A 33 1.04 -10.51 3.04
C LEU A 33 0.08 -11.12 2.02
N GLN A 34 0.61 -11.67 0.93
CA GLN A 34 -0.19 -12.27 -0.13
C GLN A 34 -0.87 -13.57 0.33
N LYS A 35 -0.15 -14.37 1.14
CA LYS A 35 -0.71 -15.55 1.79
C LYS A 35 -1.89 -15.20 2.71
N GLN A 36 -1.72 -14.23 3.59
CA GLN A 36 -2.78 -13.80 4.52
C GLN A 36 -4.01 -13.29 3.76
N LYS A 37 -3.79 -12.57 2.65
CA LYS A 37 -4.86 -12.12 1.75
C LYS A 37 -5.63 -13.29 1.16
N ALA A 38 -4.93 -14.30 0.63
CA ALA A 38 -5.55 -15.50 0.06
C ALA A 38 -6.34 -16.31 1.11
N GLU A 39 -5.82 -16.49 2.32
CA GLU A 39 -6.53 -17.15 3.44
C GLU A 39 -7.85 -16.44 3.76
N THR A 40 -7.79 -15.12 3.91
CA THR A 40 -8.98 -14.30 4.18
C THR A 40 -10.04 -14.45 3.09
N MET A 41 -9.63 -14.57 1.82
CA MET A 41 -10.56 -14.76 0.71
C MET A 41 -11.22 -16.14 0.72
N LEU A 42 -10.50 -17.19 1.10
CA LEU A 42 -11.07 -18.53 1.21
C LEU A 42 -12.14 -18.61 2.31
N ASP A 43 -11.92 -17.96 3.45
CA ASP A 43 -12.94 -17.87 4.52
C ASP A 43 -14.22 -17.20 4.01
N ILE A 44 -14.10 -16.12 3.25
CA ILE A 44 -15.24 -15.40 2.65
C ILE A 44 -15.99 -16.29 1.64
N ILE A 45 -15.28 -17.10 0.87
CA ILE A 45 -15.88 -18.03 -0.11
C ILE A 45 -16.73 -19.08 0.60
N GLU A 46 -16.28 -19.60 1.74
CA GLU A 46 -17.04 -20.57 2.52
C GLU A 46 -18.35 -19.97 3.04
N ASP A 47 -18.31 -18.75 3.55
CA ASP A 47 -19.49 -17.99 3.98
C ASP A 47 -20.48 -17.72 2.82
N ASN A 48 -19.96 -17.31 1.66
CA ASN A 48 -20.78 -17.07 0.46
C ASN A 48 -21.44 -18.36 -0.04
N ASN A 49 -20.68 -19.46 -0.07
CA ASN A 49 -21.19 -20.78 -0.44
C ASN A 49 -22.35 -21.23 0.48
N MET A 50 -22.17 -21.06 1.79
CA MET A 50 -23.22 -21.35 2.78
C MET A 50 -24.48 -20.50 2.51
N THR A 51 -24.30 -19.21 2.22
CA THR A 51 -25.40 -18.28 1.93
C THR A 51 -26.19 -18.70 0.69
N VAL A 52 -25.50 -19.08 -0.39
CA VAL A 52 -26.15 -19.57 -1.62
C VAL A 52 -26.92 -20.87 -1.35
N THR A 53 -26.32 -21.79 -0.57
CA THR A 53 -26.95 -23.07 -0.19
C THR A 53 -28.24 -22.85 0.62
N LEU A 54 -28.24 -21.90 1.55
CA LEU A 54 -29.44 -21.52 2.30
C LEU A 54 -30.52 -20.92 1.39
N ALA A 55 -30.15 -20.12 0.40
CA ALA A 55 -31.09 -19.56 -0.57
C ALA A 55 -31.75 -20.65 -1.43
N PHE A 56 -30.98 -21.64 -1.92
CA PHE A 56 -31.54 -22.81 -2.60
C PHE A 56 -32.50 -23.59 -1.69
N SER A 57 -32.11 -23.83 -0.44
CA SER A 57 -32.94 -24.57 0.53
C SER A 57 -34.30 -23.91 0.74
N ARG A 58 -34.34 -22.57 0.82
CA ARG A 58 -35.58 -21.80 0.97
C ARG A 58 -36.50 -21.91 -0.24
N LEU A 59 -35.96 -21.89 -1.46
CA LEU A 59 -36.77 -22.13 -2.66
C LEU A 59 -37.41 -23.51 -2.61
N CYS A 60 -36.65 -24.54 -2.21
CA CYS A 60 -37.18 -25.89 -2.05
C CYS A 60 -38.28 -25.96 -0.99
N GLU A 61 -38.10 -25.33 0.18
CA GLU A 61 -39.12 -25.27 1.24
C GLU A 61 -40.43 -24.58 0.76
N GLN A 62 -40.30 -23.58 -0.11
CA GLN A 62 -41.43 -22.86 -0.70
C GLN A 62 -42.03 -23.57 -1.92
N ASN A 63 -41.53 -24.77 -2.28
CA ASN A 63 -41.90 -25.51 -3.50
C ASN A 63 -41.70 -24.69 -4.79
N LEU A 64 -40.71 -23.81 -4.80
CA LEU A 64 -40.34 -22.99 -5.95
C LEU A 64 -39.22 -23.67 -6.73
N THR A 65 -39.31 -23.59 -8.06
CA THR A 65 -38.28 -24.11 -8.95
C THR A 65 -37.04 -23.23 -8.89
N VAL A 66 -35.89 -23.87 -8.65
CA VAL A 66 -34.59 -23.22 -8.73
C VAL A 66 -34.27 -22.88 -10.20
N PRO A 67 -33.85 -21.64 -10.53
CA PRO A 67 -33.45 -21.30 -11.88
C PRO A 67 -32.18 -22.04 -12.30
N ASP A 68 -32.17 -22.63 -13.49
CA ASP A 68 -31.01 -23.35 -14.06
C ASP A 68 -29.76 -22.46 -14.14
N ASP A 69 -29.94 -21.17 -14.46
CA ASP A 69 -28.85 -20.19 -14.52
C ASP A 69 -28.22 -19.98 -13.13
N ALA A 70 -29.03 -19.99 -12.06
CA ALA A 70 -28.52 -19.85 -10.69
C ALA A 70 -27.71 -21.08 -10.27
N GLN A 71 -28.18 -22.28 -10.63
CA GLN A 71 -27.47 -23.53 -10.39
C GLN A 71 -26.16 -23.61 -11.17
N THR A 72 -26.16 -23.09 -12.40
CA THR A 72 -24.96 -22.97 -13.24
C THR A 72 -23.94 -22.03 -12.62
N ALA A 73 -24.35 -20.82 -12.24
CA ALA A 73 -23.48 -19.85 -11.58
C ALA A 73 -22.91 -20.39 -10.26
N TYR A 74 -23.72 -21.05 -9.43
CA TYR A 74 -23.25 -21.70 -8.20
C TYR A 74 -22.20 -22.79 -8.48
N SER A 75 -22.44 -23.64 -9.49
CA SER A 75 -21.50 -24.71 -9.87
C SER A 75 -20.17 -24.15 -10.39
N GLN A 76 -20.21 -23.05 -11.14
CA GLN A 76 -19.01 -22.31 -11.56
C GLN A 76 -18.28 -21.74 -10.34
N GLY A 77 -18.99 -21.11 -9.40
CA GLY A 77 -18.41 -20.59 -8.16
C GLY A 77 -17.72 -21.68 -7.32
N LEU A 78 -18.32 -22.86 -7.19
CA LEU A 78 -17.70 -24.01 -6.53
C LEU A 78 -16.44 -24.51 -7.25
N THR A 79 -16.37 -24.36 -8.57
CA THR A 79 -15.19 -24.77 -9.37
C THR A 79 -14.03 -23.83 -9.08
N HIS A 80 -14.26 -22.52 -9.17
CA HIS A 80 -13.27 -21.49 -8.84
C HIS A 80 -12.84 -21.57 -7.37
N ALA A 81 -13.76 -21.80 -6.43
CA ALA A 81 -13.44 -21.97 -5.01
C ALA A 81 -12.48 -23.13 -4.75
N LYS A 82 -12.67 -24.26 -5.44
CA LYS A 82 -11.79 -25.43 -5.34
C LYS A 82 -10.42 -25.15 -5.95
N GLU A 83 -10.38 -24.44 -7.08
CA GLU A 83 -9.12 -24.07 -7.71
C GLU A 83 -8.34 -23.08 -6.83
N ALA A 84 -9.01 -22.09 -6.24
CA ALA A 84 -8.40 -21.18 -5.27
C ALA A 84 -7.76 -21.91 -4.08
N ALA A 85 -8.46 -22.89 -3.49
CA ALA A 85 -7.92 -23.72 -2.40
C ALA A 85 -6.73 -24.58 -2.87
N SER A 86 -6.80 -25.16 -4.06
CA SER A 86 -5.71 -25.95 -4.67
C SER A 86 -4.46 -25.09 -4.93
N LEU A 87 -4.63 -23.85 -5.39
CA LEU A 87 -3.53 -22.91 -5.63
C LEU A 87 -2.92 -22.43 -4.31
N MET A 88 -3.74 -22.26 -3.27
CA MET A 88 -3.29 -21.98 -1.91
C MET A 88 -2.36 -23.07 -1.38
N ASP A 89 -2.74 -24.35 -1.53
CA ASP A 89 -1.92 -25.51 -1.15
C ASP A 89 -0.60 -25.60 -1.95
N GLN A 90 -0.55 -25.00 -3.14
CA GLN A 90 0.63 -24.91 -4.01
C GLN A 90 1.49 -23.65 -3.75
N GLU A 91 1.15 -22.85 -2.74
CA GLU A 91 1.79 -21.56 -2.42
C GLU A 91 1.73 -20.53 -3.58
N LYS A 92 0.74 -20.65 -4.46
CA LYS A 92 0.46 -19.73 -5.58
C LYS A 92 -0.58 -18.69 -5.17
N PHE A 93 -0.19 -17.79 -4.27
CA PHE A 93 -1.12 -16.91 -3.56
C PHE A 93 -1.77 -15.84 -4.46
N ASP A 94 -1.09 -15.37 -5.50
CA ASP A 94 -1.65 -14.40 -6.45
C ASP A 94 -2.76 -15.03 -7.29
N GLU A 95 -2.50 -16.21 -7.84
CA GLU A 95 -3.47 -16.96 -8.64
C GLU A 95 -4.64 -17.44 -7.77
N ALA A 96 -4.37 -17.87 -6.53
CA ALA A 96 -5.41 -18.21 -5.56
C ALA A 96 -6.35 -17.02 -5.30
N CYS A 97 -5.83 -15.80 -5.20
CA CYS A 97 -6.65 -14.60 -5.04
C CYS A 97 -7.54 -14.32 -6.25
N ILE A 98 -7.05 -14.56 -7.48
CA ILE A 98 -7.81 -14.35 -8.71
C ILE A 98 -8.99 -15.33 -8.76
N GLU A 99 -8.72 -16.62 -8.59
CA GLU A 99 -9.76 -17.66 -8.57
C GLU A 99 -10.75 -17.43 -7.43
N ALA A 100 -10.27 -16.92 -6.28
CA ALA A 100 -11.14 -16.59 -5.17
C ALA A 100 -12.14 -15.46 -5.51
N VAL A 101 -11.68 -14.41 -6.20
CA VAL A 101 -12.56 -13.33 -6.66
C VAL A 101 -13.60 -13.85 -7.66
N ASP A 102 -13.19 -14.69 -8.60
CA ASP A 102 -14.10 -15.29 -9.59
C ASP A 102 -15.16 -16.17 -8.92
N ALA A 103 -14.78 -16.93 -7.88
CA ALA A 103 -15.71 -17.70 -7.06
C ALA A 103 -16.77 -16.81 -6.39
N MET A 104 -16.32 -15.70 -5.76
CA MET A 104 -17.22 -14.75 -5.10
C MET A 104 -18.19 -14.10 -6.08
N GLN A 105 -17.72 -13.68 -7.26
CA GLN A 105 -18.57 -13.10 -8.31
C GLN A 105 -19.65 -14.09 -8.78
N LYS A 106 -19.28 -15.37 -8.91
CA LYS A 106 -20.23 -16.42 -9.31
C LYS A 106 -21.25 -16.77 -8.24
N PHE A 107 -20.85 -16.76 -6.98
CA PHE A 107 -21.81 -16.87 -5.87
C PHE A 107 -22.74 -15.65 -5.78
N GLU A 108 -22.24 -14.44 -6.01
CA GLU A 108 -23.08 -13.23 -6.10
C GLU A 108 -24.08 -13.33 -7.25
N GLU A 109 -23.64 -13.79 -8.43
CA GLU A 109 -24.50 -14.00 -9.59
C GLU A 109 -25.60 -15.03 -9.28
N ALA A 110 -25.26 -16.16 -8.66
CA ALA A 110 -26.21 -17.17 -8.23
C ALA A 110 -27.25 -16.57 -7.27
N LEU A 111 -26.81 -15.85 -6.22
CA LEU A 111 -27.70 -15.19 -5.26
C LEU A 111 -28.63 -14.18 -5.95
N ARG A 112 -28.13 -13.38 -6.89
CA ARG A 112 -28.93 -12.42 -7.65
C ARG A 112 -30.04 -13.10 -8.45
N LEU A 113 -29.75 -14.25 -9.05
CA LEU A 113 -30.71 -15.02 -9.82
C LEU A 113 -31.76 -15.69 -8.92
N LEU A 114 -31.36 -16.16 -7.74
CA LEU A 114 -32.27 -16.72 -6.73
C LEU A 114 -33.20 -15.65 -6.13
N ASP A 115 -32.66 -14.46 -5.82
CA ASP A 115 -33.43 -13.33 -5.30
C ASP A 115 -34.50 -12.85 -6.30
N ALA A 116 -34.31 -13.06 -7.61
CA ALA A 116 -35.29 -12.67 -8.63
C ALA A 116 -36.55 -13.56 -8.67
N VAL A 117 -36.48 -14.77 -8.11
CA VAL A 117 -37.58 -15.74 -8.12
C VAL A 117 -38.16 -16.02 -6.74
N LEU A 118 -37.51 -15.56 -5.66
CA LEU A 118 -38.02 -15.62 -4.30
C LEU A 118 -39.12 -14.55 -4.10
N PRO A 119 -40.38 -14.93 -3.84
CA PRO A 119 -41.45 -13.98 -3.63
C PRO A 119 -41.55 -13.63 -2.14
N VAL A 120 -40.56 -12.92 -1.57
CA VAL A 120 -40.71 -12.44 -0.18
C VAL A 120 -39.93 -11.15 0.03
N GLU A 121 -40.59 -10.14 0.61
CA GLU A 121 -39.88 -9.10 1.34
C GLU A 121 -38.99 -9.76 2.41
N PRO A 122 -37.76 -9.29 2.64
CA PRO A 122 -36.91 -9.86 3.67
C PRO A 122 -37.67 -9.83 5.01
N THR A 123 -37.67 -10.96 5.70
CA THR A 123 -38.25 -11.05 7.04
C THR A 123 -37.54 -10.05 7.96
N GLN A 124 -38.23 -9.59 9.00
CA GLN A 124 -37.63 -8.68 9.97
C GLN A 124 -36.33 -9.25 10.56
N THR A 125 -36.25 -10.57 10.75
CA THR A 125 -35.05 -11.27 11.20
C THR A 125 -33.88 -11.12 10.22
N GLU A 126 -34.13 -11.24 8.92
CA GLU A 126 -33.10 -11.08 7.90
C GLU A 126 -32.62 -9.64 7.79
N VAL A 127 -33.53 -8.66 7.85
CA VAL A 127 -33.17 -7.24 7.88
C VAL A 127 -32.29 -6.94 9.08
N THR A 128 -32.66 -7.44 10.26
CA THR A 128 -31.87 -7.25 11.49
C THR A 128 -30.52 -7.97 11.43
N ALA A 129 -30.45 -9.18 10.88
CA ALA A 129 -29.18 -9.87 10.67
C ALA A 129 -28.26 -9.12 9.70
N GLU A 130 -28.80 -8.58 8.59
CA GLU A 130 -28.04 -7.79 7.62
C GLU A 130 -27.49 -6.49 8.25
N GLN A 131 -28.31 -5.80 9.04
CA GLN A 131 -27.89 -4.62 9.80
C GLN A 131 -26.76 -4.95 10.78
N ALA A 132 -26.88 -6.08 11.50
CA ALA A 132 -25.88 -6.55 12.44
C ALA A 132 -24.54 -6.84 11.75
N ILE A 133 -24.58 -7.56 10.62
CA ILE A 133 -23.39 -7.92 9.83
C ILE A 133 -22.71 -6.65 9.30
N SER A 134 -23.48 -5.74 8.71
CA SER A 134 -22.97 -4.48 8.17
C SER A 134 -22.31 -3.62 9.25
N LEU A 135 -22.99 -3.46 10.40
CA LEU A 135 -22.45 -2.70 11.52
C LEU A 135 -21.18 -3.36 12.10
N LYS A 136 -21.17 -4.69 12.25
CA LYS A 136 -19.97 -5.44 12.67
C LYS A 136 -18.79 -5.15 11.73
N ALA A 137 -19.01 -5.28 10.43
CA ALA A 137 -17.96 -5.05 9.43
C ALA A 137 -17.42 -3.62 9.50
N ASN A 138 -18.30 -2.63 9.65
CA ASN A 138 -17.89 -1.22 9.76
C ASN A 138 -17.08 -0.94 11.04
N ILE A 139 -17.50 -1.49 12.18
CA ILE A 139 -16.75 -1.37 13.44
C ILE A 139 -15.37 -2.04 13.32
N THR A 140 -15.30 -3.24 12.76
CA THR A 140 -14.03 -3.95 12.55
C THR A 140 -13.06 -3.14 11.67
N ARG A 141 -13.54 -2.55 10.56
CA ARG A 141 -12.71 -1.70 9.70
C ARG A 141 -12.21 -0.47 10.44
N ALA A 142 -13.04 0.16 11.26
CA ALA A 142 -12.63 1.32 12.06
C ALA A 142 -11.57 0.95 13.10
N LEU A 143 -11.68 -0.22 13.74
CA LEU A 143 -10.66 -0.73 14.67
C LEU A 143 -9.31 -0.99 13.96
N GLN A 144 -9.34 -1.61 12.78
CA GLN A 144 -8.13 -1.83 11.98
C GLN A 144 -7.48 -0.51 11.54
N TYR A 145 -8.29 0.49 11.16
CA TYR A 145 -7.77 1.82 10.83
C TYR A 145 -7.17 2.50 12.07
N LEU A 146 -7.84 2.42 13.22
CA LEU A 146 -7.36 2.94 14.48
C LEU A 146 -5.99 2.35 14.87
N GLU A 147 -5.81 1.04 14.74
CA GLU A 147 -4.52 0.36 15.04
C GLU A 147 -3.38 0.91 14.18
N ARG A 148 -3.63 1.19 12.90
CA ARG A 148 -2.63 1.82 12.01
C ARG A 148 -2.28 3.22 12.50
N LEU A 149 -3.27 4.00 12.93
CA LEU A 149 -3.05 5.33 13.49
C LEU A 149 -2.26 5.28 14.80
N GLU A 150 -2.59 4.37 15.72
CA GLU A 150 -1.83 4.13 16.95
C GLU A 150 -0.35 3.80 16.64
N ASN A 151 -0.09 2.95 15.65
CA ASN A 151 1.28 2.60 15.22
C ASN A 151 2.05 3.81 14.67
N LEU A 152 1.41 4.63 13.82
CA LEU A 152 2.01 5.84 13.28
C LEU A 152 2.31 6.86 14.37
N THR A 153 1.38 7.05 15.31
CA THR A 153 1.56 7.92 16.47
C THR A 153 2.72 7.44 17.34
N ALA A 154 2.81 6.16 17.65
CA ALA A 154 3.93 5.60 18.42
C ALA A 154 5.29 5.79 17.73
N LYS A 155 5.35 5.65 16.39
CA LYS A 155 6.58 5.92 15.62
C LYS A 155 6.98 7.39 15.68
N ALA A 156 6.02 8.30 15.64
CA ALA A 156 6.29 9.72 15.77
C ALA A 156 6.79 10.07 17.19
N ASP A 157 6.18 9.51 18.23
CA ASP A 157 6.65 9.69 19.61
C ASP A 157 8.10 9.18 19.78
N ALA A 158 8.40 7.98 19.26
CA ALA A 158 9.74 7.41 19.28
C ALA A 158 10.78 8.26 18.51
N ALA A 159 10.35 9.03 17.52
CA ALA A 159 11.17 10.00 16.80
C ALA A 159 11.26 11.38 17.50
N GLY A 160 10.62 11.53 18.66
CA GLY A 160 10.68 12.73 19.52
C GLY A 160 9.60 13.76 19.25
N TYR A 161 8.58 13.47 18.44
CA TYR A 161 7.47 14.39 18.19
C TYR A 161 6.45 14.34 19.33
N ASN A 162 5.83 15.48 19.64
CA ASN A 162 4.78 15.53 20.66
C ASN A 162 3.46 14.95 20.12
N THR A 163 3.09 13.77 20.63
CA THR A 163 1.92 12.99 20.20
C THR A 163 0.78 12.95 21.22
N VAL A 164 0.93 13.57 22.39
CA VAL A 164 0.00 13.44 23.53
C VAL A 164 -1.47 13.68 23.16
N ALA A 165 -1.74 14.70 22.33
CA ALA A 165 -3.09 15.02 21.89
C ALA A 165 -3.69 13.95 20.95
N LEU A 166 -2.86 13.36 20.08
CA LEU A 166 -3.27 12.26 19.21
C LEU A 166 -3.57 11.00 20.03
N GLU A 167 -2.66 10.62 20.93
CA GLU A 167 -2.82 9.44 21.79
C GLU A 167 -4.09 9.52 22.63
N THR A 168 -4.36 10.67 23.24
CA THR A 168 -5.56 10.90 24.04
C THR A 168 -6.82 10.70 23.19
N ARG A 169 -6.84 11.25 21.97
CA ARG A 169 -8.00 11.17 21.08
C ARG A 169 -8.19 9.78 20.47
N LEU A 170 -7.09 9.07 20.17
CA LEU A 170 -7.12 7.67 19.72
C LEU A 170 -7.72 6.76 20.79
N GLU A 171 -7.36 6.95 22.06
CA GLU A 171 -7.94 6.21 23.19
C GLU A 171 -9.45 6.47 23.35
N GLU A 172 -9.89 7.71 23.13
CA GLU A 172 -11.33 8.04 23.12
C GLU A 172 -12.08 7.29 21.99
N VAL A 173 -11.53 7.30 20.77
CA VAL A 173 -12.09 6.55 19.64
C VAL A 173 -12.18 5.06 19.97
N LYS A 174 -11.10 4.50 20.51
CA LYS A 174 -11.01 3.08 20.91
C LYS A 174 -12.14 2.70 21.84
N LYS A 175 -12.34 3.47 22.90
CA LYS A 175 -13.38 3.25 23.91
C LYS A 175 -14.78 3.24 23.28
N HIS A 176 -15.06 4.14 22.34
CA HIS A 176 -16.35 4.17 21.63
C HIS A 176 -16.52 2.96 20.71
N LEU A 177 -15.49 2.54 19.96
CA LEU A 177 -15.53 1.34 19.11
C LEU A 177 -15.69 0.04 19.93
N GLU A 178 -15.02 -0.09 21.06
CA GLU A 178 -15.19 -1.21 21.99
C GLU A 178 -16.60 -1.24 22.58
N THR A 179 -17.16 -0.08 22.91
CA THR A 179 -18.52 0.04 23.43
C THR A 179 -19.56 -0.29 22.35
N ALA A 180 -19.36 0.17 21.12
CA ALA A 180 -20.17 -0.19 19.96
C ALA A 180 -20.18 -1.72 19.75
N THR A 181 -18.99 -2.34 19.80
CA THR A 181 -18.81 -3.79 19.69
C THR A 181 -19.60 -4.53 20.78
N ARG A 182 -19.48 -4.11 22.04
CA ARG A 182 -20.19 -4.71 23.17
C ARG A 182 -21.70 -4.59 23.03
N LYS A 183 -22.21 -3.41 22.64
CA LYS A 183 -23.64 -3.17 22.41
C LYS A 183 -24.17 -4.01 21.25
N LEU A 184 -23.40 -4.18 20.19
CA LEU A 184 -23.74 -5.05 19.06
C LEU A 184 -23.87 -6.52 19.49
N TYR A 185 -22.94 -7.04 20.29
CA TYR A 185 -23.03 -8.40 20.84
C TYR A 185 -24.21 -8.58 21.81
N ALA A 186 -24.64 -7.51 22.48
CA ALA A 186 -25.85 -7.49 23.31
C ALA A 186 -27.15 -7.30 22.50
N LEU A 187 -27.08 -7.33 21.15
CA LEU A 187 -28.19 -7.08 20.22
C LEU A 187 -28.84 -5.69 20.39
N ASN A 188 -28.12 -4.73 20.96
CA ASN A 188 -28.53 -3.33 21.05
C ASN A 188 -28.01 -2.55 19.83
N PHE A 189 -28.70 -2.66 18.69
CA PHE A 189 -28.27 -2.10 17.41
C PHE A 189 -28.27 -0.57 17.37
N GLU A 190 -29.30 0.06 17.94
CA GLU A 190 -29.41 1.52 18.01
C GLU A 190 -28.23 2.08 18.80
N GLY A 191 -28.02 1.58 20.03
CA GLY A 191 -26.92 2.02 20.87
C GLY A 191 -25.54 1.70 20.27
N ALA A 192 -25.38 0.60 19.53
CA ALA A 192 -24.13 0.30 18.84
C ALA A 192 -23.88 1.28 17.67
N THR A 193 -24.92 1.65 16.94
CA THR A 193 -24.85 2.62 15.84
C THR A 193 -24.49 4.02 16.35
N GLU A 194 -25.07 4.44 17.47
CA GLU A 194 -24.74 5.72 18.11
C GLU A 194 -23.27 5.81 18.50
N GLU A 195 -22.74 4.80 19.22
CA GLU A 195 -21.33 4.77 19.63
C GLU A 195 -20.39 4.74 18.42
N PHE A 196 -20.73 3.96 17.39
CA PHE A 196 -19.97 3.92 16.15
C PHE A 196 -19.97 5.28 15.43
N CYS A 197 -21.10 5.99 15.43
CA CYS A 197 -21.20 7.32 14.86
C CYS A 197 -20.29 8.32 15.59
N VAL A 198 -20.29 8.28 16.93
CA VAL A 198 -19.39 9.11 17.75
C VAL A 198 -17.93 8.80 17.46
N ALA A 199 -17.54 7.52 17.41
CA ALA A 199 -16.19 7.12 17.04
C ALA A 199 -15.78 7.65 15.67
N LYS A 200 -16.70 7.65 14.68
CA LYS A 200 -16.43 8.17 13.34
C LYS A 200 -16.17 9.68 13.33
N ILE A 201 -16.97 10.45 14.07
CA ILE A 201 -16.78 11.90 14.22
C ILE A 201 -15.39 12.18 14.83
N LEU A 202 -15.02 11.45 15.89
CA LEU A 202 -13.72 11.60 16.53
C LEU A 202 -12.56 11.21 15.59
N LEU A 203 -12.73 10.18 14.75
CA LEU A 203 -11.77 9.82 13.70
C LEU A 203 -11.63 10.91 12.63
N ASP A 204 -12.73 11.51 12.21
CA ASP A 204 -12.70 12.60 11.23
C ASP A 204 -11.95 13.81 11.80
N GLU A 205 -12.16 14.14 13.08
CA GLU A 205 -11.45 15.21 13.79
C GLU A 205 -9.95 14.94 13.97
N LEU A 206 -9.54 13.67 14.13
CA LEU A 206 -8.12 13.27 14.18
C LEU A 206 -7.35 13.66 12.91
N THR A 207 -8.02 13.75 11.77
CA THR A 207 -7.41 14.10 10.48
C THR A 207 -6.58 15.38 10.56
N GLN A 208 -7.09 16.42 11.22
CA GLN A 208 -6.38 17.71 11.32
C GLN A 208 -5.11 17.59 12.17
N LEU A 209 -5.15 16.81 13.25
CA LEU A 209 -4.00 16.56 14.11
C LEU A 209 -2.92 15.76 13.37
N PHE A 210 -3.33 14.76 12.59
CA PHE A 210 -2.42 13.98 11.75
C PHE A 210 -1.80 14.81 10.63
N VAL A 211 -2.56 15.67 9.95
CA VAL A 211 -2.01 16.60 8.95
C VAL A 211 -0.95 17.50 9.57
N ARG A 212 -1.23 18.06 10.74
CA ARG A 212 -0.26 18.91 11.45
C ARG A 212 1.01 18.13 11.82
N LEU A 213 0.87 16.93 12.37
CA LEU A 213 2.02 16.09 12.70
C LEU A 213 2.81 15.71 11.45
N SER A 214 2.12 15.33 10.37
CA SER A 214 2.74 15.00 9.09
C SER A 214 3.57 16.16 8.56
N ASN A 215 3.05 17.39 8.61
CA ASN A 215 3.79 18.56 8.16
C ASN A 215 5.07 18.79 8.98
N LEU A 216 4.99 18.67 10.31
CA LEU A 216 6.16 18.79 11.18
C LEU A 216 7.21 17.70 10.90
N VAL A 217 6.76 16.47 10.66
CA VAL A 217 7.63 15.35 10.31
C VAL A 217 8.31 15.58 8.96
N THR A 218 7.55 16.04 7.96
CA THR A 218 8.07 16.36 6.64
C THR A 218 9.11 17.48 6.75
N GLU A 219 8.78 18.60 7.40
CA GLU A 219 9.69 19.72 7.60
C GLU A 219 11.01 19.29 8.27
N SER A 220 10.93 18.55 9.37
CA SER A 220 12.13 18.08 10.08
C SER A 220 12.95 17.09 9.25
N ASN A 221 12.32 16.23 8.45
CA ASN A 221 13.04 15.30 7.57
C ASN A 221 13.70 16.02 6.40
N THR A 222 13.02 17.01 5.81
CA THR A 222 13.56 17.86 4.75
C THR A 222 14.78 18.63 5.25
N GLU A 223 14.70 19.24 6.44
CA GLU A 223 15.82 19.95 7.05
C GLU A 223 17.01 19.04 7.31
N ARG A 224 16.78 17.84 7.88
CA ARG A 224 17.85 16.87 8.11
C ARG A 224 18.50 16.42 6.81
N TYR A 225 17.70 16.14 5.78
CA TYR A 225 18.22 15.75 4.48
C TYR A 225 19.03 16.88 3.83
N LEU A 226 18.57 18.12 3.92
CA LEU A 226 19.29 19.30 3.45
C LEU A 226 20.67 19.40 4.09
N GLN A 227 20.75 19.29 5.42
CA GLN A 227 22.03 19.32 6.16
C GLN A 227 22.97 18.18 5.73
N GLU A 228 22.44 16.96 5.59
CA GLU A 228 23.22 15.80 5.13
C GLU A 228 23.71 15.99 3.67
N ALA A 229 22.88 16.57 2.80
CA ALA A 229 23.24 16.84 1.40
C ALA A 229 24.35 17.88 1.27
N GLU A 230 24.32 18.95 2.05
CA GLU A 230 25.37 19.98 2.04
C GLU A 230 26.73 19.45 2.47
N LEU A 231 26.74 18.62 3.52
CA LEU A 231 27.95 17.94 3.97
C LEU A 231 28.49 17.01 2.87
N ARG A 232 27.59 16.27 2.20
CA ARG A 232 27.95 15.35 1.12
C ARG A 232 28.53 16.09 -0.08
N VAL A 233 27.90 17.16 -0.54
CA VAL A 233 28.37 17.98 -1.67
C VAL A 233 29.72 18.63 -1.35
N SER A 234 29.88 19.17 -0.14
CA SER A 234 31.15 19.74 0.32
C SER A 234 32.28 18.71 0.30
N ALA A 235 32.04 17.52 0.84
CA ALA A 235 33.02 16.43 0.85
C ALA A 235 33.34 15.93 -0.57
N ALA A 236 32.34 15.86 -1.45
CA ALA A 236 32.53 15.46 -2.84
C ALA A 236 33.45 16.44 -3.58
N LYS A 237 33.25 17.75 -3.41
CA LYS A 237 34.14 18.78 -4.01
C LYS A 237 35.58 18.65 -3.53
N GLU A 238 35.79 18.44 -2.23
CA GLU A 238 37.13 18.23 -1.68
C GLU A 238 37.81 16.99 -2.28
N ASN A 239 37.09 15.87 -2.33
CA ASN A 239 37.58 14.61 -2.90
C ASN A 239 37.93 14.74 -4.39
N ILE A 240 37.09 15.41 -5.19
CA ILE A 240 37.34 15.66 -6.62
C ILE A 240 38.58 16.54 -6.81
N ALA A 241 38.71 17.61 -6.02
CA ALA A 241 39.85 18.50 -6.08
C ALA A 241 41.17 17.76 -5.82
N LEU A 242 41.19 16.90 -4.79
CA LEU A 242 42.34 16.10 -4.37
C LEU A 242 42.63 14.87 -5.25
N SER A 243 41.67 14.45 -6.09
CA SER A 243 41.81 13.23 -6.89
C SER A 243 42.99 13.30 -7.86
N ALA A 244 43.88 12.31 -7.82
CA ALA A 244 44.98 12.20 -8.79
C ALA A 244 44.58 11.46 -10.08
N THR A 245 43.42 10.80 -10.09
CA THR A 245 42.96 9.94 -11.20
C THR A 245 42.10 10.68 -12.21
N LEU A 246 41.51 11.81 -11.82
CA LEU A 246 40.68 12.63 -12.69
C LEU A 246 41.51 13.57 -13.56
N THR A 247 41.09 13.72 -14.82
CA THR A 247 41.65 14.72 -15.73
C THR A 247 41.22 16.13 -15.30
N PRO A 248 41.97 17.19 -15.69
CA PRO A 248 41.57 18.56 -15.39
C PRO A 248 40.16 18.91 -15.87
N ASP A 249 39.80 18.49 -17.09
CA ASP A 249 38.48 18.76 -17.67
C ASP A 249 37.35 18.07 -16.89
N ALA A 250 37.55 16.79 -16.52
CA ALA A 250 36.54 16.06 -15.74
C ALA A 250 36.38 16.63 -14.32
N LYS A 251 37.46 17.13 -13.71
CA LYS A 251 37.37 17.85 -12.43
C LYS A 251 36.57 19.14 -12.59
N GLU A 252 36.82 19.89 -13.65
CA GLU A 252 36.11 21.15 -13.90
C GLU A 252 34.61 20.90 -14.09
N ASP A 253 34.23 19.93 -14.93
CA ASP A 253 32.83 19.60 -15.19
C ASP A 253 32.12 19.07 -13.94
N ALA A 254 32.75 18.17 -13.18
CA ALA A 254 32.19 17.65 -11.93
C ALA A 254 32.01 18.75 -10.87
N ILE A 255 33.02 19.62 -10.69
CA ILE A 255 32.93 20.76 -9.76
C ILE A 255 31.86 21.76 -10.22
N ARG A 256 31.72 22.00 -11.53
CA ARG A 256 30.67 22.87 -12.07
C ARG A 256 29.28 22.34 -11.73
N ALA A 257 29.05 21.03 -11.90
CA ALA A 257 27.81 20.38 -11.51
C ALA A 257 27.56 20.49 -9.99
N LEU A 258 28.56 20.24 -9.14
CA LEU A 258 28.41 20.40 -7.69
C LEU A 258 28.16 21.85 -7.25
N ASN A 259 28.69 22.85 -7.95
CA ASN A 259 28.35 24.25 -7.67
C ASN A 259 26.88 24.57 -8.00
N ASN A 260 26.31 23.95 -9.04
CA ASN A 260 24.87 24.08 -9.31
C ASN A 260 24.04 23.34 -8.24
N SER A 261 24.53 22.19 -7.76
CA SER A 261 23.92 21.49 -6.63
C SER A 261 23.90 22.38 -5.38
N GLU A 262 25.02 23.02 -5.02
CA GLU A 262 25.09 23.97 -3.90
C GLU A 262 24.10 25.15 -4.04
N LEU A 263 23.91 25.67 -5.26
CA LEU A 263 22.93 26.72 -5.51
C LEU A 263 21.50 26.24 -5.23
N SER A 264 21.14 25.05 -5.69
CA SER A 264 19.83 24.44 -5.40
C SER A 264 19.66 24.14 -3.91
N LEU A 265 20.71 23.68 -3.21
CA LEU A 265 20.65 23.50 -1.74
C LEU A 265 20.45 24.84 -0.99
N ALA A 266 21.10 25.91 -1.45
CA ALA A 266 20.89 27.24 -0.90
C ALA A 266 19.45 27.73 -1.13
N ASN A 267 18.90 27.54 -2.33
CA ASN A 267 17.49 27.84 -2.60
C ASN A 267 16.56 27.01 -1.70
N ALA A 268 16.82 25.71 -1.54
CA ALA A 268 16.05 24.84 -0.66
C ALA A 268 16.04 25.36 0.78
N ARG A 269 17.18 25.86 1.28
CA ARG A 269 17.25 26.50 2.59
C ARG A 269 16.38 27.75 2.67
N ASP A 270 16.45 28.64 1.69
CA ASP A 270 15.63 29.84 1.66
C ASP A 270 14.12 29.47 1.67
N ARG A 271 13.73 28.41 0.94
CA ARG A 271 12.35 27.89 0.96
C ARG A 271 11.94 27.32 2.31
N MET A 272 12.85 26.63 3.00
CA MET A 272 12.61 26.14 4.36
C MET A 272 12.42 27.30 5.35
N GLU A 273 13.22 28.37 5.24
CA GLU A 273 13.07 29.58 6.06
C GLU A 273 11.71 30.28 5.83
N ASP A 274 11.22 30.26 4.58
CA ASP A 274 9.90 30.76 4.20
C ASP A 274 8.73 29.81 4.53
N SER A 275 9.00 28.69 5.22
CA SER A 275 8.03 27.63 5.53
C SER A 275 7.36 27.01 4.29
N ASN A 276 8.05 27.02 3.15
CA ASN A 276 7.59 26.44 1.89
C ASN A 276 8.28 25.09 1.62
N VAL A 277 7.90 24.09 2.42
CA VAL A 277 8.54 22.77 2.43
C VAL A 277 8.40 22.04 1.10
N ASP A 278 7.30 22.21 0.38
CA ASP A 278 7.07 21.56 -0.91
C ASP A 278 8.06 22.08 -1.96
N GLU A 279 8.24 23.40 -2.07
CA GLU A 279 9.25 23.99 -2.97
C GLU A 279 10.68 23.64 -2.52
N ALA A 280 10.94 23.51 -1.22
CA ALA A 280 12.23 23.06 -0.72
C ALA A 280 12.56 21.63 -1.18
N ILE A 281 11.57 20.74 -1.21
CA ILE A 281 11.73 19.37 -1.72
C ILE A 281 12.07 19.38 -3.21
N GLU A 282 11.41 20.21 -4.02
CA GLU A 282 11.71 20.34 -5.45
C GLU A 282 13.17 20.80 -5.69
N GLU A 283 13.64 21.77 -4.91
CA GLU A 283 15.04 22.24 -4.99
C GLU A 283 16.04 21.17 -4.54
N LEU A 284 15.71 20.34 -3.54
CA LEU A 284 16.52 19.18 -3.12
C LEU A 284 16.60 18.10 -4.21
N GLU A 285 15.51 17.86 -4.94
CA GLU A 285 15.51 16.94 -6.08
C GLU A 285 16.41 17.47 -7.22
N GLU A 286 16.37 18.77 -7.48
CA GLU A 286 17.24 19.40 -8.47
C GLU A 286 18.72 19.35 -8.04
N ALA A 287 19.01 19.62 -6.77
CA ALA A 287 20.35 19.48 -6.21
C ALA A 287 20.90 18.07 -6.41
N LYS A 288 20.07 17.05 -6.21
CA LYS A 288 20.43 15.65 -6.42
C LYS A 288 20.73 15.33 -7.89
N LYS A 289 19.96 15.88 -8.85
CA LYS A 289 20.27 15.69 -10.29
C LYS A 289 21.65 16.24 -10.65
N TRP A 290 22.05 17.35 -10.04
CA TRP A 290 23.38 17.92 -10.22
C TRP A 290 24.49 17.07 -9.59
N GLU A 291 24.23 16.43 -8.44
CA GLU A 291 25.15 15.43 -7.88
C GLU A 291 25.34 14.24 -8.85
N GLU A 292 24.24 13.73 -9.42
CA GLU A 292 24.28 12.65 -10.41
C GLU A 292 24.99 13.06 -11.71
N GLU A 293 24.92 14.33 -12.11
CA GLU A 293 25.70 14.87 -13.24
C GLU A 293 27.20 14.92 -12.91
N SER A 294 27.57 15.31 -11.69
CA SER A 294 28.96 15.26 -11.22
C SER A 294 29.52 13.83 -11.26
N ASP A 295 28.75 12.85 -10.77
CA ASP A 295 29.14 11.44 -10.81
C ASP A 295 29.30 10.93 -12.24
N ARG A 296 28.45 11.37 -13.18
CA ARG A 296 28.59 11.03 -14.60
C ARG A 296 29.86 11.61 -15.23
N ALA A 297 30.22 12.85 -14.90
CA ALA A 297 31.47 13.46 -15.36
C ALA A 297 32.70 12.68 -14.86
N ILE A 298 32.67 12.21 -13.62
CA ILE A 298 33.70 11.35 -13.01
C ILE A 298 33.77 9.99 -13.72
N ALA A 299 32.63 9.34 -13.95
CA ALA A 299 32.56 8.02 -14.55
C ALA A 299 33.09 7.97 -15.99
N ALA A 300 32.86 9.02 -16.79
CA ALA A 300 33.31 9.11 -18.18
C ALA A 300 34.85 8.94 -18.33
N VAL A 301 35.63 9.33 -17.32
CA VAL A 301 37.10 9.15 -17.32
C VAL A 301 37.50 7.68 -17.17
N ASN A 302 36.75 6.93 -16.36
CA ASN A 302 37.01 5.51 -16.09
C ASN A 302 36.70 4.62 -17.30
N ASP A 303 35.65 4.93 -18.04
CA ASP A 303 35.31 4.22 -19.29
C ASP A 303 36.35 4.47 -20.39
N THR A 304 36.89 5.69 -20.44
CA THR A 304 37.91 6.05 -21.44
C THR A 304 39.27 5.38 -21.14
N SER A 305 39.62 5.20 -19.86
CA SER A 305 40.86 4.51 -19.46
C SER A 305 40.84 3.00 -19.73
N THR A 306 39.66 2.39 -19.81
CA THR A 306 39.52 0.94 -20.07
C THR A 306 39.57 0.61 -21.58
N SER A 307 39.21 1.56 -22.45
CA SER A 307 39.18 1.35 -23.90
C SER A 307 40.54 1.46 -24.61
N VAL A 308 41.57 2.02 -23.97
CA VAL A 308 42.89 2.26 -24.61
C VAL A 308 43.86 1.08 -24.41
N ALA A 309 43.55 0.11 -23.56
CA ALA A 309 44.46 -0.99 -23.20
C ALA A 309 44.45 -2.23 -24.13
N SER A 310 43.69 -2.24 -25.24
CA SER A 310 43.55 -3.43 -26.11
C SER A 310 43.98 -3.24 -27.57
N THR A 311 45.00 -2.43 -27.83
CA THR A 311 45.66 -2.41 -29.15
C THR A 311 47.17 -2.27 -28.97
N ASP A 312 47.88 -3.40 -28.89
CA ASP A 312 49.22 -3.61 -29.48
C ASP A 312 49.95 -4.81 -28.84
N GLU A 313 49.54 -6.03 -29.19
CA GLU A 313 50.45 -7.19 -29.20
C GLU A 313 50.03 -8.17 -30.30
N ASN A 314 50.21 -7.81 -31.58
CA ASN A 314 50.53 -8.83 -32.60
C ASN A 314 51.06 -8.23 -33.91
N SER A 315 52.29 -7.73 -33.88
CA SER A 315 53.09 -7.64 -35.10
C SER A 315 54.54 -7.80 -34.71
N ILE A 316 55.08 -9.02 -34.88
CA ILE A 316 56.46 -9.26 -35.31
C ILE A 316 56.63 -10.76 -35.66
N ARG A 317 57.12 -10.96 -36.89
CA ARG A 317 57.93 -12.08 -37.43
C ARG A 317 57.26 -13.41 -37.79
N ALA A 318 57.25 -13.67 -39.11
CA ALA A 318 58.09 -14.74 -39.66
C ALA A 318 58.52 -14.44 -41.11
N LYS A 319 59.83 -14.36 -41.34
CA LYS A 319 60.47 -14.57 -42.66
C LYS A 319 60.95 -16.04 -42.69
N PRO A 320 60.73 -16.82 -43.76
CA PRO A 320 61.54 -17.99 -44.01
C PRO A 320 62.63 -17.66 -45.03
N VAL A 321 63.86 -17.99 -44.62
CA VAL A 321 65.07 -18.05 -45.41
C VAL A 321 64.99 -19.28 -46.32
N ALA A 322 65.34 -19.11 -47.59
CA ALA A 322 65.57 -20.20 -48.53
C ALA A 322 66.94 -20.84 -48.27
N SER A 323 67.04 -22.17 -48.39
CA SER A 323 68.30 -22.88 -48.69
C SER A 323 68.00 -24.29 -49.23
N ASN A 324 68.45 -24.48 -50.47
CA ASN A 324 68.85 -25.69 -51.22
C ASN A 324 67.98 -26.96 -51.18
#